data_AF-A0A430RKF8-F1
#
_entry.id   AF-A0A430RKF8-F1
#
_cell.length_a   1.000
_cell.length_b   1.000
_cell.length_c   1.000
_cell.angle_alpha   90.00
_cell.angle_beta   90.00
_cell.angle_gamma   90.00
#
_symmetry.space_group_name_H-M   'P 1'
#
loop_
_entity.id
_entity.type
_entity.pdbx_description
1 polymer ?
#
loop_
_entity_poly.entity_id
_entity_poly.type
_entity_poly.pdbx_seq_one_letter_code
_entity_poly.pdbx_strand_id
1 'polypeptide(L)'
;MGVGSDGKRYIANNGEEILVFDRHIHSWDGNPENWRNRYGQGWIECVYDCHKSLSPKEYIWPQEKFQKYGLDQTFKDLFEEGYVDVGIFQSTYLTEFIKNGFNTFEQNYLAKKVYPDRFIVNAGVDPRAREPAFEYLRRLKREYEL
;
A
#
# COMPACT_ATOMS: atom_id res chain seq x y z
N MET A 1 0.11 22.70 8.63
CA MET A 1 0.27 21.24 8.48
C MET A 1 1.32 20.81 9.49
N GLY A 2 0.88 20.40 10.68
CA GLY A 2 1.78 19.83 11.68
C GLY A 2 1.68 18.32 11.56
N VAL A 3 2.76 17.67 11.16
CA VAL A 3 2.80 16.19 11.12
C VAL A 3 2.79 15.73 12.58
N GLY A 4 1.73 15.03 13.00
CA GLY A 4 1.55 14.56 14.38
C GLY A 4 2.78 13.85 14.95
N SER A 5 3.00 14.01 16.25
CA SER A 5 4.24 13.73 16.98
C SER A 5 4.48 12.28 17.41
N ASP A 6 3.71 11.31 16.94
CA ASP A 6 3.59 10.03 17.66
C ASP A 6 4.49 8.89 17.13
N GLY A 7 5.39 9.18 16.18
CA GLY A 7 6.28 8.18 15.55
C GLY A 7 7.75 8.56 15.61
N LYS A 8 8.66 7.61 15.33
CA LYS A 8 10.10 7.86 15.29
C LYS A 8 10.43 8.81 14.14
N ARG A 9 11.18 9.88 14.42
CA ARG A 9 11.73 10.78 13.40
C ARG A 9 13.10 10.29 12.94
N TYR A 10 13.39 10.44 11.66
CA TYR A 10 14.73 10.18 11.17
C TYR A 10 15.65 11.35 11.53
N ILE A 11 16.71 11.05 12.28
CA ILE A 11 17.79 11.99 12.59
C ILE A 11 19.02 11.57 11.80
N ALA A 12 19.49 12.45 10.93
CA ALA A 12 20.69 12.23 10.14
C ALA A 12 21.95 12.26 11.03
N ASN A 13 23.09 11.77 10.52
CA ASN A 13 24.34 11.69 11.28
C ASN A 13 24.87 13.06 11.77
N ASN A 14 24.41 14.16 11.16
CA ASN A 14 24.73 15.53 11.56
C ASN A 14 23.78 16.09 12.64
N GLY A 15 22.81 15.30 13.11
CA GLY A 15 21.80 15.71 14.10
C GLY A 15 20.57 16.41 13.51
N GLU A 16 20.47 16.54 12.19
CA GLU A 16 19.32 17.16 11.53
C GLU A 16 18.12 16.21 11.46
N GLU A 17 16.93 16.71 11.78
CA GLU A 17 15.67 15.99 11.57
C GLU A 17 15.27 16.08 10.09
N ILE A 18 15.10 14.92 9.45
CA ILE A 18 14.71 14.83 8.03
C ILE A 18 13.27 14.35 7.94
N LEU A 19 12.48 15.04 7.11
CA LEU A 19 11.14 14.63 6.74
C LEU A 19 11.20 13.53 5.67
N VAL A 20 10.67 12.34 5.98
CA VAL A 20 10.77 11.14 5.15
C VAL A 20 9.44 10.85 4.46
N PHE A 21 9.45 10.87 3.13
CA PHE A 21 8.32 10.42 2.30
C PHE A 21 8.62 9.05 1.70
N ASP A 22 7.78 8.06 2.02
CA ASP A 22 7.77 6.81 1.26
C ASP A 22 6.82 6.96 0.07
N ARG A 23 7.40 7.11 -1.12
CA ARG A 23 6.63 7.39 -2.34
C ARG A 23 5.90 6.16 -2.88
N HIS A 24 6.17 4.95 -2.39
CA HIS A 24 5.65 3.73 -3.01
C HIS A 24 5.28 2.67 -1.98
N ILE A 25 4.05 2.75 -1.48
CA ILE A 25 3.52 1.76 -0.53
C ILE A 25 2.26 1.08 -1.06
N HIS A 26 2.00 -0.11 -0.50
CA HIS A 26 0.79 -0.90 -0.75
C HIS A 26 0.29 -1.50 0.57
N SER A 27 -1.03 -1.50 0.77
CA SER A 27 -1.70 -2.20 1.86
C SER A 27 -2.61 -3.26 1.23
N TRP A 28 -2.08 -4.47 1.07
CA TRP A 28 -2.69 -5.43 0.16
C TRP A 28 -3.50 -6.54 0.83
N ASP A 29 -4.45 -7.08 0.05
CA ASP A 29 -5.20 -8.31 0.31
C ASP A 29 -4.99 -9.33 -0.80
N GLY A 30 -4.08 -10.27 -0.55
CA GLY A 30 -3.74 -11.39 -1.40
C GLY A 30 -4.15 -12.74 -0.82
N ASN A 31 -5.14 -12.78 0.07
CA ASN A 31 -5.58 -14.02 0.69
C ASN A 31 -6.16 -15.03 -0.32
N PRO A 32 -6.12 -16.34 -0.02
CA PRO A 32 -6.70 -17.38 -0.86
C PRO A 32 -8.15 -17.12 -1.28
N GLU A 33 -8.96 -16.56 -0.37
CA GLU A 33 -10.36 -16.22 -0.62
C GLU A 33 -10.52 -15.14 -1.70
N ASN A 34 -9.54 -14.23 -1.79
CA ASN A 34 -9.52 -13.12 -2.74
C ASN A 34 -8.93 -13.52 -4.11
N TRP A 35 -8.40 -14.74 -4.28
CA TRP A 35 -7.89 -15.19 -5.57
C TRP A 35 -9.03 -15.43 -6.55
N ARG A 36 -8.95 -14.81 -7.73
CA ARG A 36 -9.95 -14.97 -8.80
C ARG A 36 -9.80 -16.29 -9.54
N ASN A 37 -8.56 -16.77 -9.69
CA ASN A 37 -8.21 -17.95 -10.46
C ASN A 37 -6.82 -18.46 -10.04
N ARG A 38 -6.40 -19.58 -10.63
CA ARG A 38 -5.08 -20.19 -10.38
C ARG A 38 -3.89 -19.26 -10.66
N TYR A 39 -4.05 -18.25 -11.52
CA TYR A 39 -2.99 -17.30 -11.81
C TYR A 39 -2.85 -16.25 -10.71
N GLY A 40 -3.94 -15.90 -10.01
CA GLY A 40 -3.87 -15.08 -8.80
C GLY A 40 -3.17 -15.77 -7.65
N GLN A 41 -3.43 -17.07 -7.46
CA GLN A 41 -2.65 -17.91 -6.54
C GLN A 41 -1.16 -17.88 -6.91
N GLY A 42 -0.83 -18.23 -8.16
CA GLY A 42 0.56 -18.29 -8.60
C GLY A 42 1.27 -16.93 -8.53
N TRP A 43 0.56 -15.81 -8.73
CA TRP A 43 1.12 -14.47 -8.54
C TRP A 43 1.54 -14.25 -7.08
N ILE A 44 0.65 -14.53 -6.12
CA ILE A 44 0.94 -14.33 -4.68
C ILE A 44 2.06 -15.25 -4.22
N GLU A 45 2.00 -16.52 -4.60
CA GLU A 45 3.02 -17.52 -4.24
C GLU A 45 4.39 -17.15 -4.82
N CYS A 46 4.44 -16.71 -6.08
CA CYS A 46 5.69 -16.29 -6.72
C CYS A 46 6.33 -15.09 -6.01
N VAL A 47 5.54 -14.08 -5.64
CA VAL A 47 6.08 -12.91 -4.92
C VAL A 47 6.52 -13.30 -3.50
N TYR A 48 5.80 -14.20 -2.84
CA TYR A 48 6.21 -14.72 -1.53
C TYR A 48 7.50 -15.56 -1.61
N ASP A 49 7.69 -16.36 -2.65
CA ASP A 49 8.93 -17.09 -2.88
C ASP A 49 10.11 -16.12 -3.09
N CYS A 50 9.90 -15.04 -3.84
CA CYS A 50 10.89 -13.96 -3.96
C CYS A 50 11.22 -13.34 -2.60
N HIS A 51 10.21 -13.03 -1.77
CA HIS A 51 10.40 -12.52 -0.40
C HIS A 51 11.26 -13.49 0.42
N LYS A 52 10.91 -14.78 0.44
CA LYS A 52 11.61 -15.79 1.22
C LYS A 52 13.04 -16.03 0.73
N SER A 53 13.29 -15.95 -0.57
CA SER A 53 14.60 -16.22 -1.17
C SER A 53 15.55 -15.03 -1.17
N LEU A 54 15.04 -13.79 -1.16
CA LEU A 54 15.84 -12.58 -1.31
C LEU A 54 15.97 -11.74 -0.03
N SER A 55 15.13 -11.99 0.98
CA SER A 55 15.19 -11.28 2.26
C SER A 55 16.17 -11.93 3.25
N PRO A 56 16.81 -11.15 4.15
CA PRO A 56 17.51 -11.71 5.31
C PRO A 56 16.55 -12.55 6.17
N LYS A 57 17.08 -13.58 6.85
CA LYS A 57 16.26 -14.61 7.52
C LYS A 57 15.33 -14.03 8.58
N GLU A 58 15.79 -13.02 9.31
CA GLU A 58 15.07 -12.30 10.35
C GLU A 58 13.91 -11.44 9.82
N TYR A 59 13.90 -11.12 8.52
CA TYR A 59 12.85 -10.33 7.86
C TYR A 59 11.88 -11.19 7.04
N ILE A 60 12.09 -12.50 6.97
CA ILE A 60 11.13 -13.40 6.32
C ILE A 60 9.85 -13.44 7.16
N TRP A 61 8.72 -13.17 6.53
CA TRP A 61 7.42 -13.14 7.19
C TRP A 61 6.74 -14.50 7.10
N PRO A 62 5.88 -14.85 8.07
CA PRO A 62 4.91 -15.92 7.88
C PRO A 62 4.05 -15.67 6.64
N GLN A 63 3.64 -16.75 5.97
CA GLN A 63 2.91 -16.67 4.72
C GLN A 63 1.56 -15.96 4.90
N GLU A 64 0.88 -16.18 6.02
CA GLU A 64 -0.40 -15.56 6.34
C GLU A 64 -0.27 -14.03 6.46
N LYS A 65 0.80 -13.55 7.11
CA LYS A 65 1.13 -12.12 7.17
C LYS A 65 1.40 -11.57 5.78
N PHE A 66 2.14 -12.30 4.95
CA PHE A 66 2.44 -11.86 3.58
C PHE A 66 1.19 -11.85 2.69
N GLN A 67 0.27 -12.80 2.86
CA GLN A 67 -0.96 -12.87 2.08
C GLN A 67 -1.94 -11.74 2.44
N LYS A 68 -1.92 -11.25 3.69
CA LYS A 68 -2.70 -10.09 4.11
C LYS A 68 -1.86 -9.12 4.92
N TYR A 69 -1.34 -8.10 4.25
CA TYR A 69 -0.59 -7.07 4.95
C TYR A 69 -1.53 -6.16 5.73
N GLY A 70 -2.53 -5.56 5.05
CA GLY A 70 -3.56 -4.76 5.70
C GLY A 70 -3.05 -3.47 6.35
N LEU A 71 -4.00 -2.63 6.80
CA LEU A 71 -3.70 -1.28 7.27
C LEU A 71 -2.92 -1.27 8.58
N ASP A 72 -3.29 -2.11 9.55
CA ASP A 72 -2.65 -2.13 10.86
C ASP A 72 -1.15 -2.45 10.75
N GLN A 73 -0.79 -3.45 9.94
CA GLN A 73 0.62 -3.77 9.68
C GLN A 73 1.32 -2.67 8.89
N THR A 74 0.65 -2.09 7.88
CA THR A 74 1.19 -0.96 7.11
C THR A 74 1.53 0.22 8.03
N PHE A 75 0.62 0.55 8.95
CA PHE A 75 0.81 1.66 9.87
C PHE A 75 1.97 1.40 10.84
N LYS A 76 1.96 0.21 11.44
CA LYS A 76 3.02 -0.24 12.34
C LYS A 76 4.40 -0.19 11.69
N ASP A 77 4.56 -0.81 10.53
CA ASP A 77 5.87 -0.94 9.88
C ASP A 77 6.40 0.42 9.38
N LEU A 78 5.53 1.30 8.88
CA LEU A 78 5.95 2.59 8.32
C LEU A 78 6.14 3.67 9.39
N PHE A 79 5.20 3.84 10.31
CA PHE A 79 5.13 5.00 11.21
C PHE A 79 5.52 4.71 12.66
N GLU A 80 5.27 3.49 13.17
CA GLU A 80 5.62 3.15 14.56
C GLU A 80 7.06 2.61 14.65
N GLU A 81 7.37 1.61 13.83
CA GLU A 81 8.68 0.96 13.82
C GLU A 81 9.64 1.61 12.83
N GLY A 82 9.11 2.09 11.70
CA GLY A 82 9.81 2.86 10.68
C GLY A 82 9.97 4.33 11.03
N TYR A 83 10.57 5.07 10.09
CA TYR A 83 10.82 6.50 10.20
C TYR A 83 10.02 7.32 9.17
N VAL A 84 8.99 6.72 8.57
CA VAL A 84 8.21 7.38 7.51
C VAL A 84 7.30 8.43 8.14
N ASP A 85 7.30 9.63 7.60
CA ASP A 85 6.40 10.69 8.03
C ASP A 85 5.10 10.70 7.22
N VAL A 86 5.23 10.47 5.91
CA VAL A 86 4.13 10.41 4.95
C VAL A 86 4.34 9.24 3.97
N GLY A 87 3.36 8.34 3.89
CA GLY A 87 3.32 7.24 2.94
C GLY A 87 2.41 7.55 1.76
N ILE A 88 2.84 7.22 0.54
CA ILE A 88 2.08 7.47 -0.69
C ILE A 88 1.67 6.14 -1.32
N PHE A 89 0.38 5.84 -1.23
CA PHE A 89 -0.19 4.64 -1.85
C PHE A 89 -0.16 4.76 -3.37
N GLN A 90 0.39 3.73 -4.02
CA GLN A 90 0.21 3.50 -5.45
C GLN A 90 -0.87 2.43 -5.62
N SER A 91 -2.09 2.82 -6.01
CA SER A 91 -3.19 1.87 -6.10
C SER A 91 -3.01 0.86 -7.22
N THR A 92 -3.11 -0.43 -6.88
CA THR A 92 -2.84 -1.56 -7.76
C THR A 92 -3.97 -2.58 -7.63
N TYR A 93 -4.75 -2.75 -8.71
CA TYR A 93 -6.02 -3.50 -8.65
C TYR A 93 -5.82 -4.97 -8.94
N LEU A 94 -5.09 -5.32 -10.02
CA LEU A 94 -4.86 -6.71 -10.44
C LEU A 94 -6.16 -7.52 -10.55
N THR A 95 -7.24 -6.92 -11.05
CA THR A 95 -8.59 -7.52 -11.08
C THR A 95 -8.71 -8.78 -11.94
N GLU A 96 -7.74 -9.03 -12.83
CA GLU A 96 -7.61 -10.29 -13.56
C GLU A 96 -7.15 -11.46 -12.67
N PHE A 97 -6.49 -11.15 -11.55
CA PHE A 97 -5.89 -12.10 -10.62
C PHE A 97 -6.64 -12.14 -9.27
N ILE A 98 -7.16 -10.99 -8.82
CA ILE A 98 -7.71 -10.78 -7.47
C ILE A 98 -9.15 -10.26 -7.57
N LYS A 99 -10.09 -10.89 -6.84
CA LYS A 99 -11.54 -10.64 -6.95
C LYS A 99 -11.92 -9.22 -6.54
N ASN A 100 -11.48 -8.80 -5.36
CA ASN A 100 -11.84 -7.52 -4.75
C ASN A 100 -10.81 -6.42 -5.01
N GLY A 101 -9.78 -6.73 -5.81
CA GLY A 101 -8.59 -5.91 -5.98
C GLY A 101 -7.52 -6.17 -4.93
N PHE A 102 -6.26 -5.91 -5.30
CA PHE A 102 -5.10 -6.14 -4.44
C PHE A 102 -4.86 -5.01 -3.44
N ASN A 103 -4.90 -3.75 -3.88
CA ASN A 103 -4.66 -2.52 -3.12
C ASN A 103 -5.37 -1.33 -3.81
N THR A 104 -6.71 -1.32 -3.82
CA THR A 104 -7.50 -0.37 -4.63
C THR A 104 -7.45 1.06 -4.07
N PHE A 105 -7.81 2.06 -4.88
CA PHE A 105 -7.95 3.44 -4.40
C PHE A 105 -8.93 3.53 -3.25
N GLU A 106 -10.09 2.89 -3.37
CA GLU A 106 -11.14 2.92 -2.36
C GLU A 106 -10.68 2.32 -1.03
N GLN A 107 -9.93 1.20 -1.06
CA GLN A 107 -9.31 0.62 0.14
C GLN A 107 -8.31 1.60 0.77
N ASN A 108 -7.42 2.18 -0.03
CA ASN A 108 -6.39 3.10 0.45
C ASN A 108 -6.97 4.42 0.97
N TYR A 109 -8.07 4.88 0.40
CA TYR A 109 -8.72 6.09 0.85
C TYR A 109 -9.34 5.93 2.24
N LEU A 110 -9.70 4.71 2.66
CA LEU A 110 -10.08 4.44 4.05
C LEU A 110 -8.90 4.71 4.99
N ALA A 111 -7.68 4.29 4.63
CA ALA A 111 -6.48 4.60 5.41
C ALA A 111 -6.24 6.11 5.52
N LYS A 112 -6.41 6.85 4.41
CA LYS A 112 -6.35 8.33 4.42
C LYS A 112 -7.39 8.95 5.34
N LYS A 113 -8.62 8.44 5.37
CA LYS A 113 -9.66 8.94 6.28
C LYS A 113 -9.30 8.73 7.75
N VAL A 114 -8.68 7.60 8.08
CA VAL A 114 -8.25 7.29 9.46
C VAL A 114 -7.02 8.12 9.85
N TYR A 115 -6.05 8.26 8.95
CA TYR A 115 -4.79 8.97 9.19
C TYR A 115 -4.55 10.05 8.12
N PRO A 116 -5.29 11.17 8.16
CA PRO A 116 -5.28 12.18 7.10
C PRO A 116 -3.92 12.85 6.93
N ASP A 117 -3.10 12.98 7.96
CA ASP A 117 -1.79 13.63 7.84
C ASP A 117 -0.65 12.64 7.49
N ARG A 118 -0.95 11.33 7.42
CA ARG A 118 0.07 10.27 7.21
C ARG A 118 0.05 9.68 5.82
N PHE A 119 -1.08 9.72 5.14
CA PHE A 119 -1.20 9.09 3.83
C PHE A 119 -1.50 10.09 2.73
N ILE A 120 -0.99 9.80 1.54
CA ILE A 120 -1.45 10.35 0.25
C ILE A 120 -1.88 9.14 -0.59
N VAL A 121 -2.94 9.27 -1.37
CA VAL A 121 -3.46 8.17 -2.19
C VAL A 121 -3.45 8.58 -3.65
N ASN A 122 -2.58 7.93 -4.43
CA ASN A 122 -2.63 8.06 -5.89
C ASN A 122 -3.68 7.09 -6.44
N ALA A 123 -4.51 7.58 -7.37
CA ALA A 123 -5.37 6.72 -8.16
C ALA A 123 -4.56 5.79 -9.07
N GLY A 124 -5.14 4.65 -9.41
CA GLY A 124 -4.62 3.73 -10.42
C GLY A 124 -5.57 3.65 -11.62
N VAL A 125 -5.02 3.54 -12.83
CA VAL A 125 -5.80 3.33 -14.05
C VAL A 125 -5.20 2.22 -14.89
N ASP A 126 -6.07 1.41 -15.48
CA ASP A 126 -5.68 0.50 -16.56
C ASP A 126 -5.73 1.26 -17.89
N PRO A 127 -4.58 1.51 -18.54
CA PRO A 127 -4.57 2.24 -19.81
C PRO A 127 -5.33 1.51 -20.93
N ARG A 128 -5.52 0.20 -20.82
CA ARG A 128 -6.29 -0.62 -21.79
C ARG A 128 -7.77 -0.31 -21.73
N ALA A 129 -8.26 0.23 -20.62
CA ALA A 129 -9.67 0.58 -20.44
C ALA A 129 -10.10 1.83 -21.21
N ARG A 130 -9.16 2.64 -21.75
CA ARG A 130 -9.45 3.83 -22.57
C ARG A 130 -10.38 4.81 -21.84
N GLU A 131 -11.46 5.28 -22.49
CA GLU A 131 -12.39 6.30 -21.95
C GLU A 131 -12.94 5.95 -20.55
N PRO A 132 -13.37 4.70 -20.26
CA PRO A 132 -13.70 4.27 -18.91
C PRO A 132 -12.68 4.63 -17.81
N ALA A 133 -11.37 4.59 -18.10
CA ALA A 133 -10.35 4.97 -17.12
C ALA A 133 -10.40 6.47 -16.79
N PHE A 134 -10.68 7.33 -17.79
CA PHE A 134 -10.83 8.77 -17.57
C PHE A 134 -12.12 9.12 -16.83
N GLU A 135 -13.22 8.40 -17.11
CA GLU A 135 -14.45 8.54 -16.34
C GLU A 135 -14.26 8.11 -14.88
N TYR A 136 -13.50 7.04 -14.65
CA TYR A 136 -13.11 6.60 -13.31
C TYR A 136 -12.32 7.69 -12.57
N LEU A 137 -11.28 8.27 -13.18
CA LEU A 137 -10.52 9.37 -12.57
C LEU A 137 -11.38 10.60 -12.29
N ARG A 138 -12.27 10.98 -13.21
CA ARG A 138 -13.20 12.09 -13.01
C ARG A 138 -14.17 11.81 -11.87
N ARG A 139 -14.67 10.59 -11.74
CA ARG A 139 -15.48 10.16 -10.58
C ARG A 139 -14.70 10.30 -9.29
N LEU A 140 -13.47 9.79 -9.25
CA LEU A 140 -12.63 9.89 -8.06
C LEU A 140 -12.42 11.34 -7.62
N LYS A 141 -12.08 12.24 -8.56
CA LYS A 141 -11.94 13.67 -8.27
C LYS A 141 -13.22 14.34 -7.74
N ARG A 142 -14.40 13.88 -8.17
CA ARG A 142 -15.69 14.42 -7.70
C ARG A 142 -16.09 13.91 -6.32
N GLU A 143 -15.83 12.64 -6.05
CA GLU A 143 -16.31 11.94 -4.85
C GLU A 143 -15.33 11.97 -3.68
N TYR A 144 -14.04 12.19 -3.97
CA TYR A 144 -12.96 12.15 -2.99
C TYR A 144 -12.15 13.45 -3.04
N GLU A 145 -11.63 13.84 -1.89
CA GLU A 145 -10.67 14.94 -1.80
C GLU A 145 -9.31 14.46 -2.35
N LEU A 146 -9.13 14.71 -3.65
CA LEU A 146 -7.93 14.42 -4.45
C LEU A 146 -7.23 15.71 -4.88
#